data_AF-A0A529P0S7-F1
#
_entry.id   AF-A0A529P0S7-F1
#
_cell.length_a   1.000
_cell.length_b   1.000
_cell.length_c   1.000
_cell.angle_alpha   90.00
_cell.angle_beta   90.00
_cell.angle_gamma   90.00
#
_symmetry.space_group_name_H-M   'P 1'
#
loop_
_entity.id
_entity.type
_entity.pdbx_description
1 polymer ?
#
loop_
_entity_poly.entity_id
_entity_poly.type
_entity_poly.pdbx_seq_one_letter_code
_entity_poly.pdbx_strand_id
1 'polypeptide(L)' 'DERGEAWVRAKNRYFDGASALDVMLEGMSGIIRVRRYLDAQRGA' A
#
# COMPACT_ATOMS: atom_id res chain seq x y z
N ASP A 1 -0.99 -7.28 12.64
CA ASP A 1 -0.67 -8.71 12.77
C ASP A 1 0.45 -9.04 11.79
N GLU A 2 1.04 -10.24 11.85
CA GLU A 2 2.14 -10.64 10.95
C GLU A 2 1.75 -10.53 9.47
N ARG A 3 0.47 -10.78 9.15
CA ARG A 3 -0.08 -10.66 7.79
C ARG A 3 -0.04 -9.22 7.27
N GLY A 4 -0.43 -8.25 8.09
CA GLY A 4 -0.37 -6.83 7.74
C GLY A 4 1.06 -6.36 7.52
N GLU A 5 2.01 -6.81 8.34
CA GLU A 5 3.42 -6.47 8.16
C GLU A 5 4.00 -7.11 6.89
N ALA A 6 3.71 -8.38 6.63
CA ALA A 6 4.12 -9.03 5.40
C ALA A 6 3.54 -8.32 4.17
N TRP A 7 2.27 -7.90 4.22
CA TRP A 7 1.62 -7.19 3.13
C TRP A 7 2.27 -5.84 2.85
N VAL A 8 2.58 -5.03 3.88
CA VAL A 8 3.12 -3.69 3.66
C VAL A 8 4.48 -3.71 2.97
N ARG A 9 5.25 -4.80 3.15
CA ARG A 9 6.58 -5.03 2.57
C ARG A 9 6.55 -5.78 1.23
N ALA A 10 5.44 -6.43 0.90
CA ALA A 10 5.34 -7.23 -0.33
C ALA A 10 5.26 -6.34 -1.57
N LYS A 11 5.84 -6.81 -2.69
CA LYS A 11 5.68 -6.17 -4.00
C LYS A 11 4.21 -6.14 -4.40
N ASN A 12 3.75 -5.00 -4.92
CA ASN A 12 2.38 -4.81 -5.32
C ASN A 12 2.27 -4.34 -6.78
N ARG A 13 1.52 -5.09 -7.60
CA ARG A 13 1.30 -4.77 -9.02
C ARG A 13 0.57 -3.44 -9.26
N TYR A 14 -0.27 -3.00 -8.32
CA TYR A 14 -0.97 -1.72 -8.41
C TYR A 14 -0.03 -0.53 -8.15
N PHE A 15 1.09 -0.77 -7.46
CA PHE A 15 2.15 0.19 -7.21
C PHE A 15 3.35 -0.05 -8.13
N ASP A 16 3.10 -0.56 -9.35
CA ASP A 16 4.14 -0.80 -10.36
C ASP A 16 5.30 -1.67 -9.86
N GLY A 17 5.00 -2.61 -8.95
CA GLY A 17 5.97 -3.53 -8.36
C GLY A 17 6.65 -3.04 -7.09
N ALA A 18 6.42 -1.79 -6.66
CA ALA A 18 6.86 -1.28 -5.37
C ALA A 18 6.03 -1.88 -4.21
N SER A 19 6.57 -1.86 -3.00
CA SER A 19 5.80 -2.21 -1.81
C SER A 19 4.92 -1.04 -1.36
N ALA A 20 3.90 -1.32 -0.54
CA ALA A 20 3.09 -0.25 0.05
C ALA A 20 3.95 0.67 0.94
N LEU A 21 4.96 0.10 1.61
CA LEU A 21 5.93 0.86 2.40
C LEU A 21 6.74 1.83 1.54
N ASP A 22 7.27 1.37 0.40
CA ASP A 22 8.04 2.22 -0.52
C ASP A 22 7.21 3.42 -0.98
N VAL A 23 5.94 3.18 -1.35
CA VAL A 23 5.01 4.25 -1.74
C VAL A 23 4.72 5.21 -0.58
N MET A 24 4.49 4.71 0.64
CA MET A 24 4.22 5.56 1.80
C MET A 24 5.40 6.48 2.15
N LEU A 25 6.63 6.06 1.86
CA LEU A 25 7.85 6.85 2.11
C LEU A 25 8.03 8.02 1.13
N GLU A 26 7.25 8.11 0.05
CA GLU A 26 7.20 9.29 -0.84
C GLU A 26 6.58 10.53 -0.17
N GLY A 27 6.01 10.37 1.02
CA GLY A 27 5.41 11.42 1.82
C GLY A 27 3.88 11.35 1.83
N MET A 28 3.23 12.50 2.05
CA MET A 28 1.77 12.54 2.28
C MET A 28 0.97 12.03 1.08
N SER A 29 1.44 12.29 -0.15
CA SER A 29 0.83 11.76 -1.39
C SER A 29 0.83 10.23 -1.40
N GLY A 30 1.95 9.62 -1.01
CA GLY A 30 2.13 8.18 -0.89
C GLY A 30 1.15 7.54 0.10
N ILE A 31 1.04 8.13 1.28
CA ILE A 31 0.10 7.68 2.32
C ILE A 31 -1.35 7.74 1.82
N ILE A 32 -1.75 8.84 1.17
CA ILE A 32 -3.10 8.99 0.60
C ILE A 32 -3.35 7.95 -0.50
N ARG A 33 -2.34 7.67 -1.35
CA ARG A 33 -2.45 6.67 -2.42
C ARG A 33 -2.69 5.27 -1.87
N VAL A 34 -1.94 4.85 -0.86
CA VAL A 34 -2.11 3.53 -0.21
C VAL A 34 -3.46 3.45 0.51
N ARG A 35 -3.89 4.51 1.19
CA ARG A 35 -5.20 4.54 1.85
C ARG A 35 -6.34 4.35 0.85
N ARG A 36 -6.34 5.09 -0.26
CA ARG A 36 -7.37 4.96 -1.32
C ARG A 36 -7.41 3.55 -1.91
N TYR A 37 -6.25 2.91 -2.09
CA TYR A 37 -6.20 1.52 -2.54
C TYR A 37 -6.89 0.58 -1.55
N LEU A 38 -6.58 0.68 -0.25
CA LEU A 38 -7.19 -0.16 0.78
C LEU A 38 -8.69 0.08 0.91
N ASP A 39 -9.12 1.35 0.85
CA ASP A 39 -10.54 1.71 0.89
C ASP A 39 -11.29 1.10 -0.31
N ALA A 40 -10.69 1.12 -1.51
CA ALA A 40 -11.26 0.47 -2.70
C ALA A 40 -11.35 -1.05 -2.58
N GLN A 41 -10.38 -1.71 -1.93
CA GLN A 41 -10.43 -3.17 -1.69
C GLN A 41 -11.46 -3.56 -0.61
N ARG A 42 -11.82 -2.65 0.30
CA ARG A 42 -12.79 -2.88 1.39
C ARG A 42 -14.24 -2.65 0.97
N GLY A 43 -14.47 -1.90 -0.12
CA GLY A 43 -15.80 -1.59 -0.66
C GLY A 43 -16.18 -2.41 -1.91
N ALA A 44 -15.40 -3.43 -2.27
CA ALA A 44 -15.66 -4.37 -3.35
C ALA A 44 -16.15 -5.72 -2.80
#